data_AF-A0A972KPL2-F1
#
_entry.id   AF-A0A972KPL2-F1
#
_cell.length_a   1.000
_cell.length_b   1.000
_cell.length_c   1.000
_cell.angle_alpha   90.00
_cell.angle_beta   90.00
_cell.angle_gamma   90.00
#
_symmetry.space_group_name_H-M   'P 1'
#
loop_
_entity.id
_entity.type
_entity.pdbx_description
1 polymer ?
#
loop_
_entity_poly.entity_id
_entity_poly.type
_entity_poly.pdbx_seq_one_letter_code
_entity_poly.pdbx_strand_id
1 'polypeptide(L)'
;GGSRLKILEALAMKKAVVSTPVGCEGLNVFHEKNILIADTPEVFASRTIDLLEDKKLREQLGAAGRKLVEAKYGWEAISKSLCKIYDAVVKDRKEE
;
A
#
# COMPACT_ATOMS: atom_id res chain seq x y z
N GLY A 1 17.41 2.66 -4.45
CA GLY A 1 16.01 2.53 -3.99
C GLY A 1 15.07 3.07 -5.04
N GLY A 2 13.84 2.57 -5.12
CA GLY A 2 12.84 3.04 -6.08
C GLY A 2 11.46 3.10 -5.42
N SER A 3 10.65 4.08 -5.79
CA SER A 3 9.31 4.28 -5.22
C SER A 3 8.44 3.05 -5.51
N ARG A 4 7.81 2.48 -4.46
CA ARG A 4 6.97 1.27 -4.55
C ARG A 4 5.58 1.55 -5.16
N LEU A 5 5.54 2.40 -6.19
CA LEU A 5 4.31 2.89 -6.81
C LEU A 5 3.48 1.76 -7.43
N LYS A 6 4.12 0.77 -8.06
CA LYS A 6 3.42 -0.36 -8.69
C LYS A 6 2.52 -1.14 -7.71
N ILE A 7 2.94 -1.28 -6.45
CA ILE A 7 2.11 -1.91 -5.42
C ILE A 7 0.91 -1.01 -5.11
N LEU A 8 1.14 0.29 -4.90
CA LEU A 8 0.05 1.25 -4.63
C LEU A 8 -0.95 1.35 -5.79
N GLU A 9 -0.48 1.36 -7.04
CA GLU A 9 -1.30 1.36 -8.25
C GLU A 9 -2.17 0.09 -8.32
N ALA A 10 -1.58 -1.09 -8.10
CA ALA A 10 -2.30 -2.35 -8.09
C ALA A 10 -3.38 -2.38 -6.98
N LEU A 11 -3.03 -1.97 -5.76
CA LEU A 11 -3.97 -1.87 -4.65
C LEU A 11 -5.08 -0.84 -4.92
N ALA A 12 -4.75 0.29 -5.55
CA ALA A 12 -5.73 1.28 -6.01
C ALA A 12 -6.69 0.69 -7.05
N MET A 13 -6.24 -0.26 -7.88
CA MET A 13 -7.09 -0.96 -8.85
C MET A 13 -7.82 -2.17 -8.25
N LYS A 14 -7.85 -2.30 -6.91
CA LYS A 14 -8.41 -3.44 -6.17
C LYS A 14 -7.82 -4.79 -6.62
N LYS A 15 -6.54 -4.81 -7.02
CA LYS A 15 -5.84 -6.05 -7.34
C LYS A 15 -5.19 -6.61 -6.08
N ALA A 16 -5.36 -7.90 -5.85
CA ALA A 16 -4.58 -8.61 -4.83
C ALA A 16 -3.12 -8.70 -5.29
N VAL A 17 -2.19 -8.51 -4.34
CA VAL A 17 -0.76 -8.43 -4.61
C VAL A 17 -0.02 -9.43 -3.74
N VAL A 18 0.94 -10.13 -4.33
CA VAL A 18 1.99 -10.87 -3.62
C VAL A 18 3.28 -10.07 -3.75
N SER A 19 4.04 -9.91 -2.67
CA SER A 19 5.33 -9.23 -2.69
C SER A 19 6.31 -9.88 -1.70
N THR A 20 7.59 -9.56 -1.85
CA THR A 20 8.60 -9.87 -0.83
C THR A 20 8.61 -8.77 0.23
N PRO A 21 9.17 -9.02 1.44
CA PRO A 21 9.37 -7.98 2.44
C PRO A 21 10.11 -6.75 1.88
N VAL A 22 11.16 -6.99 1.09
CA VAL A 22 11.93 -5.93 0.40
C VAL A 22 11.10 -5.22 -0.68
N GLY A 23 10.24 -5.97 -1.37
CA GLY A 23 9.38 -5.45 -2.44
C GLY A 23 8.33 -4.47 -1.91
N CYS A 24 7.79 -4.70 -0.72
CA CYS A 24 6.79 -3.82 -0.08
C CYS A 24 7.35 -2.90 1.02
N GLU A 25 8.67 -2.84 1.18
CA GLU A 25 9.33 -2.01 2.17
C GLU A 25 8.86 -0.54 2.12
N GLY A 26 8.63 0.05 3.30
CA GLY A 26 8.15 1.43 3.44
C GLY A 26 6.65 1.64 3.19
N LEU A 27 5.91 0.59 2.81
CA LEU A 27 4.45 0.64 2.69
C LEU A 27 3.79 0.11 3.97
N ASN A 28 2.67 0.73 4.38
CA ASN A 28 1.85 0.31 5.52
C ASN A 28 0.93 -0.87 5.14
N VAL A 29 1.50 -1.89 4.52
CA VAL A 29 0.82 -3.13 4.16
C VAL A 29 1.08 -4.20 5.22
N PHE A 30 0.15 -5.14 5.35
CA PHE A 30 0.18 -6.18 6.36
C PHE A 30 -0.22 -7.52 5.73
N HIS A 31 0.58 -8.54 5.99
CA HIS A 31 0.36 -9.91 5.52
C HIS A 31 -1.08 -10.37 5.84
N GLU A 32 -1.73 -11.01 4.86
CA GLU A 32 -3.10 -11.57 4.95
C GLU A 32 -4.21 -10.55 5.24
N LYS A 33 -3.89 -9.26 5.36
CA LYS A 33 -4.86 -8.18 5.56
C LYS A 33 -5.13 -7.40 4.28
N ASN A 34 -4.06 -6.99 3.59
CA ASN A 34 -4.16 -6.17 2.37
C ASN A 34 -3.08 -6.50 1.33
N ILE A 35 -2.24 -7.48 1.61
CA ILE A 35 -1.22 -8.03 0.71
C ILE A 35 -0.88 -9.45 1.18
N LEU A 36 -0.37 -10.31 0.29
CA LEU A 36 0.36 -11.52 0.69
C LEU A 36 1.87 -11.25 0.61
N ILE A 37 2.60 -11.67 1.63
CA ILE A 37 4.04 -11.48 1.75
C ILE A 37 4.68 -12.85 1.71
N ALA A 38 5.67 -13.03 0.84
CA ALA A 38 6.37 -14.28 0.64
C ALA A 38 7.84 -14.00 0.33
N ASP A 39 8.77 -14.65 1.03
CA ASP A 39 10.20 -14.35 0.96
C ASP A 39 11.03 -15.42 0.22
N THR A 40 10.42 -16.57 -0.08
CA THR A 40 11.06 -17.61 -0.93
C THR A 40 10.26 -17.83 -2.21
N PRO A 41 10.89 -18.29 -3.30
CA PRO A 41 10.20 -18.59 -4.56
C PRO A 41 9.03 -19.56 -4.39
N GLU A 42 9.18 -20.59 -3.56
CA GLU A 42 8.18 -21.64 -3.34
C GLU A 42 6.94 -21.06 -2.65
N VAL A 43 7.15 -20.27 -1.59
CA VAL A 43 6.04 -19.59 -0.89
C VAL A 43 5.39 -18.57 -1.81
N PHE A 44 6.17 -17.83 -2.59
CA PHE A 44 5.64 -16.83 -3.52
C PHE A 44 4.75 -17.47 -4.58
N ALA A 45 5.19 -18.59 -5.17
CA ALA A 45 4.42 -19.36 -6.13
C ALA A 45 3.13 -19.88 -5.48
N SER A 46 3.20 -20.51 -4.30
CA SER A 46 2.03 -20.99 -3.57
C SER A 46 1.02 -19.87 -3.30
N ARG A 47 1.46 -18.71 -2.76
CA ARG A 47 0.56 -17.57 -2.52
C ARG A 47 -0.04 -17.00 -3.81
N THR A 48 0.69 -17.06 -4.91
CA THR A 48 0.17 -16.64 -6.22
C THR A 48 -0.93 -17.60 -6.69
N ILE A 49 -0.74 -18.91 -6.52
CA ILE A 49 -1.75 -19.93 -6.82
C ILE A 49 -2.98 -19.76 -5.93
N ASP A 50 -2.81 -19.57 -4.62
CA ASP A 50 -3.91 -19.27 -3.68
C ASP A 50 -4.78 -18.12 -4.22
N LEU A 51 -4.14 -17.04 -4.67
CA LEU A 51 -4.85 -15.92 -5.28
C LEU A 51 -5.47 -16.26 -6.62
N LEU A 52 -4.92 -17.14 -7.45
CA LEU A 52 -5.53 -17.50 -8.73
C LEU A 52 -6.78 -18.38 -8.54
N GLU A 53 -6.75 -19.26 -7.54
CA GLU A 53 -7.83 -20.22 -7.25
C GLU A 53 -8.95 -19.61 -6.39
N ASP A 54 -8.64 -18.71 -5.45
CA ASP A 54 -9.63 -18.12 -4.55
C ASP A 54 -10.02 -16.69 -4.96
N LYS A 55 -11.16 -16.59 -5.66
CA LYS A 55 -11.76 -15.30 -6.03
C LYS A 55 -12.14 -14.45 -4.82
N LYS A 56 -12.65 -15.06 -3.74
CA LYS A 56 -13.12 -14.33 -2.55
C LYS A 56 -11.93 -13.70 -1.84
N LEU A 57 -10.83 -14.44 -1.70
CA LEU A 57 -9.57 -13.92 -1.15
C LEU A 57 -9.05 -12.75 -1.98
N ARG A 58 -9.06 -12.85 -3.31
CA ARG A 58 -8.66 -11.73 -4.19
C ARG A 58 -9.48 -10.47 -3.94
N GLU A 59 -10.81 -10.62 -3.87
CA GLU A 59 -11.72 -9.49 -3.67
C GLU A 59 -11.53 -8.87 -2.28
N GLN A 60 -11.35 -9.68 -1.24
CA GLN A 60 -11.09 -9.23 0.11
C GLN A 60 -9.79 -8.43 0.21
N LEU A 61 -8.68 -9.00 -0.26
CA LEU A 61 -7.37 -8.32 -0.23
C LEU A 61 -7.36 -7.07 -1.12
N GLY A 62 -7.94 -7.14 -2.32
CA GLY A 62 -8.05 -6.01 -3.22
C GLY A 62 -8.86 -4.85 -2.63
N ALA A 63 -9.99 -5.14 -1.98
CA ALA A 63 -10.79 -4.13 -1.31
C ALA A 63 -10.06 -3.51 -0.10
N ALA A 64 -9.37 -4.32 0.69
CA ALA A 64 -8.56 -3.85 1.81
C ALA A 64 -7.37 -2.99 1.36
N GLY A 65 -6.71 -3.39 0.26
CA GLY A 65 -5.66 -2.64 -0.42
C GLY A 65 -6.14 -1.27 -0.89
N ARG A 66 -7.29 -1.21 -1.57
CA ARG A 66 -7.89 0.05 -2.02
C ARG A 66 -8.17 0.99 -0.86
N LYS A 67 -8.76 0.48 0.23
CA LYS A 67 -9.03 1.28 1.44
C LYS A 67 -7.75 1.87 2.03
N LEU A 68 -6.66 1.10 2.06
CA LEU A 68 -5.36 1.60 2.51
C LEU A 68 -4.86 2.76 1.62
N VAL A 69 -4.94 2.59 0.30
CA VAL A 69 -4.51 3.63 -0.64
C VAL A 69 -5.33 4.90 -0.43
N GLU A 70 -6.66 4.81 -0.44
CA GLU A 70 -7.54 5.98 -0.25
C GLU A 70 -7.26 6.70 1.08
N ALA A 71 -7.02 5.94 2.16
CA ALA A 71 -6.81 6.51 3.48
C ALA A 71 -5.43 7.18 3.69
N LYS A 72 -4.38 6.70 3.01
CA LYS A 72 -2.99 7.10 3.32
C LYS A 72 -2.16 7.56 2.14
N TYR A 73 -2.42 7.03 0.95
CA TYR A 73 -1.58 7.20 -0.24
C TYR A 73 -2.30 7.91 -1.40
N GLY A 74 -3.59 8.19 -1.25
CA GLY A 74 -4.37 8.97 -2.19
C GLY A 74 -3.99 10.45 -2.15
N TRP A 75 -4.25 11.14 -3.26
CA TRP A 75 -3.87 12.54 -3.42
C TRP A 75 -4.45 13.43 -2.32
N GLU A 76 -5.73 13.23 -2.00
CA GLU A 76 -6.40 13.98 -0.93
C GLU A 76 -5.73 13.80 0.45
N ALA A 77 -5.39 12.56 0.82
CA ALA A 77 -4.72 12.25 2.08
C ALA A 77 -3.31 12.88 2.15
N ILE A 78 -2.54 12.76 1.07
CA ILE A 78 -1.19 13.29 0.97
C ILE A 78 -1.22 14.83 0.99
N SER A 79 -2.05 15.46 0.16
CA SER A 79 -2.17 16.92 0.09
C SER A 79 -2.58 17.50 1.45
N LYS A 80 -3.55 16.88 2.14
CA LYS A 80 -3.96 17.32 3.48
C LYS A 80 -2.82 17.24 4.49
N SER A 81 -2.00 16.19 4.45
CA SER A 81 -0.83 16.07 5.31
C SER A 81 0.22 17.14 4.99
N LEU A 82 0.46 17.40 3.71
CA LEU A 82 1.45 18.37 3.26
C LEU A 82 1.04 19.81 3.60
N CYS A 83 -0.23 20.18 3.39
CA CYS A 83 -0.76 21.50 3.78
C CYS A 83 -0.56 21.78 5.26
N LYS A 84 -0.80 20.80 6.15
CA LYS A 84 -0.55 20.96 7.59
C LYS A 84 0.90 21.29 7.91
N ILE A 85 1.84 20.65 7.21
CA ILE A 85 3.27 20.90 7.38
C ILE A 85 3.62 22.31 6.90
N TYR A 86 3.09 22.71 5.73
CA TYR A 86 3.31 24.06 5.20
C TYR A 86 2.73 25.14 6.14
N ASP A 87 1.53 24.94 6.66
CA ASP A 87 0.91 25.86 7.62
C ASP A 87 1.74 25.99 8.90
N ALA A 88 2.31 24.88 9.39
CA ALA A 88 3.16 24.88 10.57
C ALA A 88 4.46 25.68 10.32
N VAL A 89 5.15 25.43 9.21
CA VAL A 89 6.39 26.12 8.85
C VAL A 89 6.17 27.61 8.59
N VAL A 90 5.03 27.99 8.02
CA VAL A 90 4.69 29.41 7.78
C VAL A 90 4.36 30.15 9.08
N LYS A 91 3.71 29.48 10.04
CA LYS A 91 3.41 30.08 11.35
C LYS A 91 4.67 30.30 12.18
N ASP A 92 5.55 29.31 12.22
CA ASP A 92 6.81 29.35 12.97
C ASP A 92 7.66 30.58 12.57
N ARG A 93 7.75 30.88 11.28
CA ARG A 93 8.47 32.08 10.77
C ARG A 93 7.82 33.42 11.06
N LYS A 94 6.55 33.47 11.46
CA LYS A 94 5.87 34.74 11.79
C LYS A 94 6.02 35.11 13.27
N GLU A 95 6.46 34.15 14.08
CA GLU A 95 6.68 34.32 15.52
C GLU A 95 8.16 34.62 15.86
N GLU A 96 9.05 34.53 14.87
CA GLU A 96 10.43 35.08 14.86
C GLU A 96 10.48 36.52 14.29
#